data_AF-A0A0U1P5H4-F1
#
_entry.id   AF-A0A0U1P5H4-F1
#
_cell.length_a   1.000
_cell.length_b   1.000
_cell.length_c   1.000
_cell.angle_alpha   90.00
_cell.angle_beta   90.00
_cell.angle_gamma   90.00
#
_symmetry.space_group_name_H-M   'P 1'
#
loop_
_entity.id
_entity.type
_entity.pdbx_description
1 polymer ?
#
loop_
_entity_poly.entity_id
_entity_poly.type
_entity_poly.pdbx_seq_one_letter_code
_entity_poly.pdbx_strand_id
1 'polypeptide(L)'
;MKRLAIGAGGSLIILPSFFEHYLTTMPKSLVVLSACRSVYNNSLANVFLSKGAGAVIGYDDYVLSSYAKNTTNAIIKDMLDNDSTLKQAFDTAVNKHGKSDNSADEAFLRIRGAEDLKLSSGSFDNLSFEQGQLNAWAKKGDGRIITNLGGTTPLDGKFVGVVSTGLGYTNELGSIEQSACIDKNVTTLSFDWKFYSEEFLEYCNTDFDDSFTLSLCESGTDNCSLFETSVNKLCENKDALVESDVTFDQGEVYNTQWIKEQLDISALANKRVNLKIEAVDKGDEIYDSAILIDNIVVE
;
A
#
# COMPACT_ATOMS: atom_id res chain seq x y z
N MET A 1 20.95 -37.77 -8.14
CA MET A 1 21.57 -36.72 -8.99
C MET A 1 22.58 -35.95 -8.16
N LYS A 2 23.72 -35.51 -8.74
CA LYS A 2 24.68 -34.64 -8.04
C LYS A 2 24.05 -33.26 -7.85
N ARG A 3 24.19 -32.65 -6.66
CA ARG A 3 23.58 -31.35 -6.29
C ARG A 3 24.60 -30.22 -6.22
N LEU A 4 25.84 -30.55 -5.90
CA LEU A 4 26.97 -29.64 -5.82
C LEU A 4 28.09 -30.18 -6.69
N ALA A 5 28.94 -29.29 -7.19
CA ALA A 5 30.19 -29.63 -7.86
C ALA A 5 31.30 -28.66 -7.43
N ILE A 6 32.56 -29.09 -7.58
CA ILE A 6 33.72 -28.22 -7.39
C ILE A 6 34.24 -27.85 -8.78
N GLY A 7 34.22 -26.56 -9.08
CA GLY A 7 34.71 -25.97 -10.32
C GLY A 7 36.19 -25.62 -10.26
N ALA A 8 36.67 -25.00 -11.35
CA ALA A 8 38.01 -24.47 -11.41
C ALA A 8 38.29 -23.48 -10.25
N GLY A 9 39.51 -23.51 -9.74
CA GLY A 9 39.94 -22.65 -8.62
C GLY A 9 39.29 -22.99 -7.27
N GLY A 10 38.65 -24.15 -7.13
CA GLY A 10 37.98 -24.55 -5.89
C GLY A 10 36.58 -23.95 -5.69
N SER A 11 36.02 -23.34 -6.73
CA SER A 11 34.69 -22.72 -6.69
C SER A 11 33.60 -23.76 -6.39
N LEU A 12 32.70 -23.47 -5.45
CA LEU A 12 31.52 -24.29 -5.20
C LEU A 12 30.44 -23.96 -6.24
N ILE A 13 30.01 -24.96 -7.00
CA ILE A 13 28.95 -24.85 -8.01
C ILE A 13 27.68 -25.48 -7.44
N ILE A 14 26.59 -24.71 -7.41
CA ILE A 14 25.25 -25.17 -7.05
C ILE A 14 24.52 -25.57 -8.34
N LEU A 15 24.09 -26.83 -8.43
CA LEU A 15 23.42 -27.37 -9.62
C LEU A 15 21.89 -27.23 -9.50
N PRO A 16 21.14 -27.23 -10.62
CA PRO A 16 19.67 -27.14 -10.58
C PRO A 16 19.01 -28.20 -9.66
N SER A 17 19.57 -29.40 -9.60
CA SER A 17 19.13 -30.49 -8.72
C SER A 17 19.25 -30.19 -7.21
N PHE A 18 20.04 -29.18 -6.82
CA PHE A 18 20.06 -28.65 -5.46
C PHE A 18 18.71 -28.00 -5.14
N PHE A 19 18.31 -27.05 -5.98
CA PHE A 19 17.03 -26.34 -5.85
C PHE A 19 15.85 -27.29 -6.00
N GLU A 20 15.93 -28.25 -6.93
CA GLU A 20 14.91 -29.29 -7.11
C GLU A 20 14.71 -30.10 -5.83
N HIS A 21 15.78 -30.41 -5.10
CA HIS A 21 15.71 -31.22 -3.89
C HIS A 21 15.27 -30.43 -2.66
N TYR A 22 15.76 -29.19 -2.50
CA TYR A 22 15.57 -28.43 -1.27
C TYR A 22 14.41 -27.43 -1.31
N LEU A 23 13.97 -26.99 -2.49
CA LEU A 23 12.77 -26.17 -2.60
C LEU A 23 11.53 -27.05 -2.52
N THR A 24 10.58 -26.66 -1.67
CA THR A 24 9.28 -27.32 -1.54
C THR A 24 8.30 -26.80 -2.60
N THR A 25 7.83 -25.58 -2.45
CA THR A 25 6.88 -24.92 -3.36
C THR A 25 7.16 -23.42 -3.42
N MET A 26 6.86 -22.80 -4.56
CA MET A 26 7.03 -21.36 -4.81
C MET A 26 5.76 -20.76 -5.44
N PRO A 27 4.58 -20.91 -4.82
CA PRO A 27 3.30 -20.65 -5.46
C PRO A 27 3.22 -19.21 -5.98
N LYS A 28 3.11 -19.05 -7.30
CA LYS A 28 2.99 -17.76 -8.00
C LYS A 28 4.08 -16.75 -7.63
N SER A 29 5.26 -17.22 -7.21
CA SER A 29 6.37 -16.31 -6.87
C SER A 29 7.08 -15.80 -8.13
N LEU A 30 7.62 -14.58 -8.06
CA LEU A 30 8.63 -14.11 -9.01
C LEU A 30 10.02 -14.51 -8.51
N VAL A 31 10.79 -15.20 -9.37
CA VAL A 31 12.20 -15.52 -9.09
C VAL A 31 13.10 -14.61 -9.90
N VAL A 32 13.99 -13.90 -9.23
CA VAL A 32 14.93 -12.97 -9.86
C VAL A 32 16.35 -13.55 -9.80
N LEU A 33 16.95 -13.78 -10.96
CA LEU A 33 18.30 -14.32 -11.07
C LEU A 33 19.26 -13.29 -11.68
N SER A 34 19.72 -12.36 -10.85
CA SER A 34 20.69 -11.31 -11.20
C SER A 34 22.12 -11.82 -11.30
N ALA A 35 22.33 -12.82 -12.17
CA ALA A 35 23.62 -13.47 -12.39
C ALA A 35 23.84 -13.78 -13.87
N CYS A 36 25.11 -13.89 -14.27
CA CYS A 36 25.51 -14.25 -15.63
C CYS A 36 24.90 -15.61 -16.04
N ARG A 37 24.39 -15.69 -17.26
CA ARG A 37 23.85 -16.93 -17.86
C ARG A 37 22.77 -17.62 -17.03
N SER A 38 22.09 -16.87 -16.16
CA SER A 38 21.09 -17.43 -15.24
C SER A 38 19.89 -18.07 -15.93
N VAL A 39 19.63 -17.69 -17.19
CA VAL A 39 18.59 -18.30 -18.04
C VAL A 39 19.12 -18.71 -19.42
N TYR A 40 20.43 -18.93 -19.56
CA TYR A 40 21.07 -19.30 -20.83
C TYR A 40 20.46 -20.55 -21.47
N ASN A 41 20.25 -21.61 -20.69
CA ASN A 41 19.69 -22.89 -21.16
C ASN A 41 18.39 -23.28 -20.46
N ASN A 42 17.81 -22.37 -19.68
CA ASN A 42 16.57 -22.55 -18.91
C ASN A 42 16.59 -23.67 -17.86
N SER A 43 17.66 -24.44 -17.68
CA SER A 43 17.68 -25.58 -16.76
C SER A 43 17.35 -25.18 -15.33
N LEU A 44 17.92 -24.07 -14.86
CA LEU A 44 17.64 -23.52 -13.54
C LEU A 44 16.24 -22.88 -13.46
N ALA A 45 15.83 -22.10 -14.47
CA ALA A 45 14.48 -21.51 -14.53
C ALA A 45 13.37 -22.57 -14.48
N ASN A 46 13.54 -23.68 -15.21
CA ASN A 46 12.59 -24.78 -15.24
C ASN A 46 12.42 -25.45 -13.87
N VAL A 47 13.48 -25.50 -13.06
CA VAL A 47 13.36 -26.01 -11.68
C VAL A 47 12.43 -25.11 -10.86
N PHE A 48 12.62 -23.79 -10.88
CA PHE A 48 11.74 -22.87 -10.15
C PHE A 48 10.29 -22.93 -10.64
N LEU A 49 10.09 -22.95 -11.96
CA LEU A 49 8.75 -23.09 -12.55
C LEU A 49 8.09 -24.42 -12.15
N SER A 50 8.84 -25.52 -12.13
CA SER A 50 8.32 -26.83 -11.68
C SER A 50 7.91 -26.85 -10.19
N LYS A 51 8.44 -25.92 -9.40
CA LYS A 51 8.08 -25.71 -7.99
C LYS A 51 6.89 -24.77 -7.82
N GLY A 52 6.30 -24.26 -8.91
CA GLY A 52 5.11 -23.41 -8.88
C GLY A 52 5.40 -21.91 -8.97
N ALA A 53 6.65 -21.51 -9.21
CA ALA A 53 6.97 -20.12 -9.49
C ALA A 53 6.13 -19.61 -10.66
N GLY A 54 5.58 -18.41 -10.53
CA GLY A 54 4.80 -17.78 -11.60
C GLY A 54 5.70 -17.39 -12.76
N ALA A 55 6.87 -16.80 -12.46
CA ALA A 55 7.84 -16.41 -13.46
C ALA A 55 9.27 -16.37 -12.91
N VAL A 56 10.23 -16.40 -13.83
CA VAL A 56 11.67 -16.25 -13.58
C VAL A 56 12.21 -15.18 -14.51
N ILE A 57 12.95 -14.20 -13.98
CA ILE A 57 13.73 -13.26 -14.78
C ILE A 57 15.23 -13.47 -14.59
N GLY A 58 16.00 -13.24 -15.65
CA GLY A 58 17.45 -13.37 -15.63
C GLY A 58 18.09 -13.00 -16.96
N TYR A 59 19.34 -13.41 -17.15
CA TYR A 59 20.16 -13.03 -18.31
C TYR A 59 20.63 -14.26 -19.07
N ASP A 60 20.64 -14.16 -20.40
CA ASP A 60 21.11 -15.26 -21.25
C ASP A 60 22.64 -15.31 -21.37
N ASP A 61 23.38 -14.21 -21.17
CA ASP A 61 24.85 -14.23 -21.18
C ASP A 61 25.52 -13.53 -19.98
N TYR A 62 26.82 -13.23 -20.10
CA TYR A 62 27.63 -12.54 -19.11
C TYR A 62 27.21 -11.07 -18.96
N VAL A 63 26.38 -10.82 -17.95
CA VAL A 63 25.78 -9.51 -17.72
C VAL A 63 26.68 -8.59 -16.89
N LEU A 64 26.76 -7.31 -17.28
CA LEU A 64 27.31 -6.25 -16.43
C LEU A 64 26.50 -6.11 -15.14
N SER A 65 27.18 -6.10 -13.99
CA SER A 65 26.52 -6.00 -12.67
C SER A 65 25.67 -4.74 -12.51
N SER A 66 26.08 -3.63 -13.13
CA SER A 66 25.33 -2.37 -13.15
C SER A 66 24.02 -2.49 -13.92
N TYR A 67 24.05 -3.09 -15.12
CA TYR A 67 22.84 -3.34 -15.91
C TYR A 67 21.90 -4.30 -15.18
N ALA A 68 22.44 -5.38 -14.61
CA ALA A 68 21.65 -6.35 -13.86
C ALA A 68 20.96 -5.74 -12.64
N LYS A 69 21.68 -4.91 -11.88
CA LYS A 69 21.11 -4.15 -10.75
C LYS A 69 20.02 -3.20 -11.20
N ASN A 70 20.27 -2.40 -12.23
CA ASN A 70 19.36 -1.35 -12.67
C ASN A 70 18.04 -1.91 -13.20
N THR A 71 18.09 -2.92 -14.07
CA THR A 71 16.89 -3.55 -14.62
C THR A 71 16.11 -4.33 -13.56
N THR A 72 16.79 -5.05 -12.66
CA THR A 72 16.14 -5.71 -11.51
C THR A 72 15.39 -4.72 -10.64
N ASN A 73 16.05 -3.63 -10.24
CA ASN A 73 15.43 -2.60 -9.40
C ASN A 73 14.27 -1.90 -10.11
N ALA A 74 14.41 -1.62 -11.40
CA ALA A 74 13.34 -1.02 -12.20
C ALA A 74 12.10 -1.92 -12.26
N ILE A 75 12.28 -3.22 -12.52
CA ILE A 75 11.17 -4.18 -12.58
C ILE A 75 10.47 -4.27 -11.23
N ILE A 76 11.22 -4.55 -10.15
CA ILE A 76 10.62 -4.75 -8.83
C ILE A 76 9.91 -3.48 -8.35
N LYS A 77 10.54 -2.31 -8.55
CA LYS A 77 9.92 -1.03 -8.17
C LYS A 77 8.64 -0.77 -8.97
N ASP A 78 8.64 -1.02 -10.28
CA ASP A 78 7.46 -0.79 -11.11
C ASP A 78 6.30 -1.75 -10.74
N MET A 79 6.60 -3.01 -10.45
CA MET A 79 5.57 -3.98 -9.99
C MET A 79 5.02 -3.64 -8.59
N LEU A 80 5.84 -3.08 -7.71
CA LEU A 80 5.41 -2.69 -6.36
C LEU A 80 4.61 -1.39 -6.37
N ASP A 81 5.17 -0.35 -6.99
CA ASP A 81 4.68 1.02 -6.91
C ASP A 81 3.53 1.28 -7.89
N ASN A 82 3.56 0.66 -9.09
CA ASN A 82 2.57 0.91 -10.15
C ASN A 82 1.60 -0.27 -10.35
N ASP A 83 1.69 -1.32 -9.53
CA ASP A 83 0.94 -2.58 -9.70
C ASP A 83 1.02 -3.17 -11.12
N SER A 84 2.15 -2.93 -11.78
CA SER A 84 2.41 -3.44 -13.12
C SER A 84 2.48 -4.97 -13.13
N THR A 85 1.96 -5.56 -14.20
CA THR A 85 2.32 -6.94 -14.57
C THR A 85 3.82 -7.04 -14.82
N LEU A 86 4.37 -8.25 -14.70
CA LEU A 86 5.79 -8.50 -14.97
C LEU A 86 6.20 -8.00 -16.36
N LYS A 87 5.34 -8.15 -17.37
CA LYS A 87 5.59 -7.68 -18.72
C LYS A 87 5.67 -6.17 -18.82
N GLN A 88 4.73 -5.44 -18.21
CA GLN A 88 4.75 -3.98 -18.18
C GLN A 88 6.02 -3.47 -17.49
N ALA A 89 6.35 -4.03 -16.32
CA ALA A 89 7.55 -3.67 -15.57
C ALA A 89 8.84 -3.99 -16.33
N PHE A 90 8.88 -5.13 -17.02
CA PHE A 90 9.98 -5.51 -17.90
C PHE A 90 10.15 -4.53 -19.06
N ASP A 91 9.06 -4.16 -19.73
CA ASP A 91 9.10 -3.21 -20.85
C ASP A 91 9.56 -1.83 -20.37
N THR A 92 9.08 -1.37 -19.21
CA THR A 92 9.55 -0.13 -18.55
C THR A 92 11.06 -0.18 -18.30
N ALA A 93 11.57 -1.27 -17.74
CA ALA A 93 13.00 -1.44 -17.48
C ALA A 93 13.83 -1.47 -18.78
N VAL A 94 13.37 -2.18 -19.81
CA VAL A 94 14.03 -2.25 -21.12
C VAL A 94 14.03 -0.90 -21.83
N ASN A 95 12.92 -0.16 -21.79
CA ASN A 95 12.84 1.18 -22.37
C ASN A 95 13.80 2.16 -21.68
N LYS A 96 13.98 2.01 -20.37
CA LYS A 96 14.85 2.88 -19.57
C LYS A 96 16.33 2.52 -19.67
N HIS A 97 16.67 1.23 -19.74
CA HIS A 97 18.05 0.76 -19.59
C HIS A 97 18.61 0.04 -20.83
N GLY A 98 17.80 -0.19 -21.86
CA GLY A 98 18.16 -0.96 -23.04
C GLY A 98 17.79 -2.45 -22.91
N LYS A 99 17.75 -3.14 -24.06
CA LYS A 99 17.43 -4.59 -24.16
C LYS A 99 18.58 -5.50 -23.72
N SER A 100 19.80 -4.99 -23.77
CA SER A 100 21.02 -5.67 -23.36
C SER A 100 21.93 -4.69 -22.63
N ASP A 101 23.01 -5.22 -22.07
CA ASP A 101 24.06 -4.42 -21.43
C ASP A 101 25.02 -3.72 -22.41
N ASN A 102 24.82 -3.89 -23.73
CA ASN A 102 25.66 -3.36 -24.81
C ASN A 102 27.16 -3.67 -24.65
N SER A 103 27.50 -4.77 -23.97
CA SER A 103 28.87 -5.25 -23.89
C SER A 103 29.28 -6.00 -25.16
N ALA A 104 30.55 -6.39 -25.29
CA ALA A 104 31.03 -7.14 -26.45
C ALA A 104 30.33 -8.52 -26.60
N ASP A 105 29.92 -9.12 -25.48
CA ASP A 105 29.16 -10.36 -25.38
C ASP A 105 27.79 -10.03 -24.77
N GLU A 106 26.93 -9.36 -25.54
CA GLU A 106 25.66 -8.78 -25.05
C GLU A 106 24.82 -9.79 -24.27
N ALA A 107 24.51 -9.43 -23.02
CA ALA A 107 23.56 -10.18 -22.20
C ALA A 107 22.18 -9.52 -22.24
N PHE A 108 21.16 -10.28 -22.65
CA PHE A 108 19.79 -9.81 -22.72
C PHE A 108 19.01 -10.21 -21.48
N LEU A 109 18.19 -9.28 -20.98
CA LEU A 109 17.20 -9.57 -19.96
C LEU A 109 16.07 -10.43 -20.54
N ARG A 110 15.64 -11.46 -19.83
CA ARG A 110 14.63 -12.43 -20.30
C ARG A 110 13.62 -12.78 -19.22
N ILE A 111 12.38 -13.05 -19.64
CA ILE A 111 11.31 -13.64 -18.82
C ILE A 111 11.17 -15.13 -19.19
N ARG A 112 10.85 -15.97 -18.19
CA ARG A 112 10.31 -17.32 -18.33
C ARG A 112 9.08 -17.46 -17.44
N GLY A 113 8.01 -18.08 -17.93
CA GLY A 113 6.76 -18.23 -17.18
C GLY A 113 5.74 -17.14 -17.53
N ALA A 114 4.88 -16.79 -16.57
CA ALA A 114 3.75 -15.90 -16.74
C ALA A 114 4.17 -14.43 -16.86
N GLU A 115 3.86 -13.82 -18.00
CA GLU A 115 4.11 -12.39 -18.27
C GLU A 115 3.12 -11.45 -17.56
N ASP A 116 1.93 -11.96 -17.26
CA ASP A 116 0.86 -11.28 -16.53
C ASP A 116 0.97 -11.40 -15.01
N LEU A 117 2.07 -11.97 -14.49
CA LEU A 117 2.30 -12.10 -13.06
C LEU A 117 2.30 -10.73 -12.38
N LYS A 118 1.54 -10.59 -11.29
CA LYS A 118 1.59 -9.45 -10.36
C LYS A 118 2.14 -9.87 -9.00
N LEU A 119 2.83 -8.96 -8.33
CA LEU A 119 3.22 -9.16 -6.94
C LEU A 119 1.98 -9.00 -6.05
N SER A 120 1.87 -9.81 -5.00
CA SER A 120 0.87 -9.60 -3.95
C SER A 120 1.25 -8.37 -3.12
N SER A 121 0.29 -7.53 -2.79
CA SER A 121 0.42 -6.44 -1.82
C SER A 121 0.28 -6.90 -0.37
N GLY A 122 0.20 -8.21 -0.10
CA GLY A 122 0.06 -8.75 1.25
C GLY A 122 -1.34 -8.58 1.82
N SER A 123 -1.43 -8.57 3.15
CA SER A 123 -2.65 -8.32 3.91
C SER A 123 -2.51 -6.99 4.66
N PHE A 124 -3.64 -6.39 5.05
CA PHE A 124 -3.59 -5.21 5.91
C PHE A 124 -2.91 -5.52 7.25
N ASP A 125 -2.17 -4.54 7.76
CA ASP A 125 -1.51 -4.56 9.05
C ASP A 125 -1.82 -3.27 9.82
N ASN A 126 -1.79 -3.36 11.15
CA ASN A 126 -2.02 -2.24 12.08
C ASN A 126 -3.31 -1.43 11.82
N LEU A 127 -4.42 -2.11 11.52
CA LEU A 127 -5.72 -1.49 11.24
C LEU A 127 -6.37 -0.83 12.46
N SER A 128 -6.01 -1.25 13.68
CA SER A 128 -6.42 -0.61 14.94
C SER A 128 -5.36 0.32 15.53
N PHE A 129 -4.29 0.64 14.79
CA PHE A 129 -3.24 1.57 15.20
C PHE A 129 -2.41 1.18 16.44
N GLU A 130 -2.65 0.01 17.04
CA GLU A 130 -2.05 -0.44 18.30
C GLU A 130 -0.52 -0.66 18.28
N GLN A 131 0.12 -0.65 17.11
CA GLN A 131 1.58 -0.62 17.03
C GLN A 131 2.17 0.75 17.45
N GLY A 132 1.35 1.80 17.58
CA GLY A 132 1.77 3.14 17.99
C GLY A 132 2.64 3.89 16.96
N GLN A 133 2.83 3.31 15.77
CA GLN A 133 3.65 3.85 14.68
C GLN A 133 2.99 3.58 13.32
N LEU A 134 3.16 4.52 12.37
CA LEU A 134 2.59 4.42 11.01
C LEU A 134 3.42 3.54 10.07
N ASN A 135 4.25 2.60 10.54
CA ASN A 135 5.14 1.85 9.64
C ASN A 135 4.38 1.03 8.57
N ALA A 136 3.16 0.60 8.89
CA ALA A 136 2.26 -0.11 7.97
C ALA A 136 1.49 0.81 7.01
N TRP A 137 1.58 2.14 7.21
CA TRP A 137 0.79 3.14 6.51
C TRP A 137 1.70 4.12 5.77
N ALA A 138 1.45 4.35 4.49
CA ALA A 138 2.01 5.51 3.81
C ALA A 138 1.27 6.77 4.30
N LYS A 139 1.98 7.89 4.41
CA LYS A 139 1.47 9.14 4.95
C LYS A 139 1.76 10.30 4.01
N LYS A 140 0.79 11.20 3.87
CA LYS A 140 0.98 12.55 3.30
C LYS A 140 0.36 13.59 4.25
N GLY A 141 1.02 14.74 4.42
CA GLY A 141 0.58 15.78 5.36
C GLY A 141 0.46 15.29 6.80
N ASP A 142 -0.60 15.72 7.48
CA ASP A 142 -0.89 15.30 8.86
C ASP A 142 -1.63 13.96 8.98
N GLY A 143 -0.87 12.89 9.10
CA GLY A 143 -1.35 11.59 9.57
C GLY A 143 -0.54 11.16 10.78
N ARG A 144 -1.20 10.82 11.89
CA ARG A 144 -0.49 10.42 13.12
C ARG A 144 -1.21 9.28 13.81
N ILE A 145 -0.49 8.65 14.74
CA ILE A 145 -1.07 7.79 15.77
C ILE A 145 -0.85 8.50 17.10
N ILE A 146 -1.93 8.70 17.84
CA ILE A 146 -1.93 9.40 19.13
C ILE A 146 -2.60 8.53 20.20
N THR A 147 -2.43 8.88 21.47
CA THR A 147 -3.08 8.17 22.59
C THR A 147 -4.43 8.76 22.99
N ASN A 148 -4.69 10.01 22.61
CA ASN A 148 -5.91 10.76 22.90
C ASN A 148 -5.87 12.11 22.18
N LEU A 149 -7.04 12.70 21.93
CA LEU A 149 -7.21 14.10 21.56
C LEU A 149 -8.13 14.75 22.59
N GLY A 150 -7.58 15.68 23.39
CA GLY A 150 -8.26 16.16 24.59
C GLY A 150 -8.61 15.01 25.53
N GLY A 151 -9.85 14.98 25.99
CA GLY A 151 -10.43 13.92 26.81
C GLY A 151 -10.94 12.71 26.03
N THR A 152 -10.94 12.76 24.69
CA THR A 152 -11.36 11.62 23.88
C THR A 152 -10.25 10.57 23.81
N THR A 153 -10.60 9.35 24.21
CA THR A 153 -9.71 8.18 24.23
C THR A 153 -10.08 7.21 23.10
N PRO A 154 -9.13 6.35 22.67
CA PRO A 154 -9.38 5.26 21.73
C PRO A 154 -10.52 4.34 22.19
N LEU A 155 -11.24 3.74 21.25
CA LEU A 155 -12.31 2.79 21.55
C LEU A 155 -11.77 1.40 21.84
N ASP A 156 -10.63 1.05 21.24
CA ASP A 156 -9.88 -0.14 21.57
C ASP A 156 -8.43 0.21 21.95
N GLY A 157 -7.82 -0.64 22.76
CA GLY A 157 -6.40 -0.56 23.06
C GLY A 157 -5.93 0.77 23.65
N LYS A 158 -4.87 1.35 23.06
CA LYS A 158 -4.14 2.53 23.57
C LYS A 158 -3.93 3.62 22.54
N PHE A 159 -4.16 3.33 21.27
CA PHE A 159 -3.78 4.20 20.17
C PHE A 159 -4.95 4.42 19.22
N VAL A 160 -4.99 5.59 18.61
CA VAL A 160 -6.00 5.97 17.62
C VAL A 160 -5.32 6.68 16.47
N GLY A 161 -5.80 6.46 15.25
CA GLY A 161 -5.36 7.20 14.07
C GLY A 161 -5.96 8.60 14.06
N VAL A 162 -5.18 9.58 13.62
CA VAL A 162 -5.68 10.94 13.35
C VAL A 162 -5.21 11.42 11.99
N VAL A 163 -6.13 12.02 11.22
CA VAL A 163 -5.84 12.85 10.04
C VAL A 163 -6.50 14.21 10.22
N SER A 164 -5.87 15.27 9.74
CA SER A 164 -6.42 16.64 9.89
C SER A 164 -6.11 17.54 8.70
N THR A 165 -6.79 18.68 8.64
CA THR A 165 -6.56 19.72 7.62
C THR A 165 -5.37 20.61 7.94
N GLY A 166 -4.97 20.77 9.21
CA GLY A 166 -3.78 21.56 9.48
C GLY A 166 -3.35 21.70 10.95
N LEU A 167 -3.73 20.77 11.84
CA LEU A 167 -3.57 20.92 13.29
C LEU A 167 -2.15 21.30 13.77
N GLY A 168 -1.89 22.60 13.95
CA GLY A 168 -0.81 23.23 14.71
C GLY A 168 0.65 22.86 14.36
N TYR A 169 0.88 21.87 13.50
CA TYR A 169 2.18 21.28 13.19
C TYR A 169 2.46 21.19 11.68
N THR A 170 1.46 21.40 10.83
CA THR A 170 1.59 21.43 9.36
C THR A 170 0.34 22.04 8.74
N ASN A 171 0.48 22.79 7.64
CA ASN A 171 -0.66 23.32 6.86
C ASN A 171 -0.99 22.38 5.68
N GLU A 172 -0.64 21.11 5.79
CA GLU A 172 -0.80 20.11 4.72
C GLU A 172 -1.90 19.12 5.09
N LEU A 173 -2.88 19.00 4.21
CA LEU A 173 -3.96 18.01 4.27
C LEU A 173 -3.43 16.61 4.60
N GLY A 174 -3.99 16.05 5.66
CA GLY A 174 -3.64 14.77 6.22
C GLY A 174 -4.27 13.59 5.51
N SER A 175 -3.44 12.64 5.11
CA SER A 175 -3.91 11.31 4.72
C SER A 175 -2.96 10.20 5.14
N ILE A 176 -3.56 9.03 5.39
CA ILE A 176 -2.86 7.77 5.55
C ILE A 176 -3.46 6.73 4.61
N GLU A 177 -2.60 5.88 4.03
CA GLU A 177 -3.03 4.87 3.08
C GLU A 177 -2.27 3.54 3.23
N GLN A 178 -2.92 2.44 2.86
CA GLN A 178 -2.34 1.11 2.88
C GLN A 178 -2.88 0.28 1.70
N SER A 179 -2.02 -0.53 1.09
CA SER A 179 -2.42 -1.45 0.02
C SER A 179 -2.40 -2.90 0.50
N ALA A 180 -3.39 -3.69 0.10
CA ALA A 180 -3.49 -5.10 0.47
C ALA A 180 -4.24 -5.92 -0.60
N CYS A 181 -4.31 -7.23 -0.42
CA CYS A 181 -5.23 -8.12 -1.13
C CYS A 181 -6.42 -8.47 -0.22
N ILE A 182 -7.64 -8.33 -0.73
CA ILE A 182 -8.86 -8.74 -0.03
C ILE A 182 -9.09 -10.23 -0.27
N ASP A 183 -9.37 -10.98 0.80
CA ASP A 183 -9.69 -12.39 0.68
C ASP A 183 -11.04 -12.62 -0.02
N LYS A 184 -11.21 -13.79 -0.62
CA LYS A 184 -12.39 -14.13 -1.45
C LYS A 184 -13.73 -14.03 -0.70
N ASN A 185 -13.73 -14.24 0.60
CA ASN A 185 -14.97 -14.28 1.41
C ASN A 185 -15.24 -12.98 2.16
N VAL A 186 -14.35 -11.99 2.04
CA VAL A 186 -14.49 -10.70 2.70
C VAL A 186 -15.47 -9.83 1.92
N THR A 187 -16.40 -9.22 2.63
CA THR A 187 -17.51 -8.44 2.06
C THR A 187 -17.77 -7.13 2.78
N THR A 188 -17.19 -6.94 3.96
CA THR A 188 -17.46 -5.81 4.83
C THR A 188 -16.15 -5.14 5.25
N LEU A 189 -16.15 -3.81 5.21
CA LEU A 189 -15.21 -2.98 5.96
C LEU A 189 -16.00 -2.19 6.99
N SER A 190 -15.61 -2.23 8.26
CA SER A 190 -16.19 -1.39 9.31
C SER A 190 -15.11 -0.60 10.02
N PHE A 191 -15.47 0.57 10.53
CA PHE A 191 -14.55 1.45 11.26
C PHE A 191 -15.33 2.35 12.21
N ASP A 192 -14.67 2.79 13.27
CA ASP A 192 -15.20 3.81 14.15
C ASP A 192 -14.48 5.13 13.85
N TRP A 193 -15.22 6.24 13.84
CA TRP A 193 -14.66 7.55 13.58
C TRP A 193 -15.29 8.64 14.44
N LYS A 194 -14.57 9.75 14.58
CA LYS A 194 -15.03 10.97 15.27
C LYS A 194 -14.43 12.21 14.62
N PHE A 195 -15.27 13.20 14.33
CA PHE A 195 -14.91 14.43 13.61
C PHE A 195 -14.96 15.63 14.57
N TYR A 196 -13.87 16.40 14.60
CA TYR A 196 -13.70 17.69 15.25
C TYR A 196 -13.53 18.79 14.20
N SER A 197 -14.17 19.93 14.41
CA SER A 197 -14.01 21.09 13.52
C SER A 197 -14.31 22.39 14.23
N GLU A 198 -13.57 23.45 13.89
CA GLU A 198 -13.91 24.84 14.21
C GLU A 198 -15.03 25.40 13.33
N GLU A 199 -15.33 24.73 12.22
CA GLU A 199 -16.37 25.16 11.29
C GLU A 199 -17.79 24.82 11.78
N PHE A 200 -17.90 23.90 12.74
CA PHE A 200 -19.19 23.48 13.27
C PHE A 200 -19.95 24.64 13.93
N LEU A 201 -21.27 24.57 13.80
CA LEU A 201 -22.25 25.58 14.22
C LEU A 201 -22.20 26.90 13.43
N GLU A 202 -21.09 27.65 13.54
CA GLU A 202 -20.95 28.99 12.94
C GLU A 202 -20.95 28.93 11.41
N TYR A 203 -20.22 27.98 10.83
CA TYR A 203 -20.00 27.86 9.40
C TYR A 203 -20.82 26.73 8.74
N CYS A 204 -21.76 26.14 9.49
CA CYS A 204 -22.72 25.19 8.96
C CYS A 204 -23.54 25.76 7.77
N ASN A 205 -23.56 25.02 6.67
CA ASN A 205 -24.21 25.34 5.39
C ASN A 205 -23.59 26.54 4.66
N THR A 206 -22.29 26.73 4.82
CA THR A 206 -21.51 27.72 4.07
C THR A 206 -20.57 27.02 3.08
N ASP A 207 -19.70 27.79 2.42
CA ASP A 207 -18.67 27.25 1.52
C ASP A 207 -17.47 26.63 2.27
N PHE A 208 -17.44 26.80 3.61
CA PHE A 208 -16.54 26.15 4.56
C PHE A 208 -17.14 24.79 4.93
N ASP A 209 -16.60 23.72 4.33
CA ASP A 209 -17.19 22.38 4.33
C ASP A 209 -16.15 21.27 4.39
N ASP A 210 -15.28 21.35 5.40
CA ASP A 210 -14.26 20.34 5.63
C ASP A 210 -14.86 18.94 5.62
N SER A 211 -14.15 18.03 4.97
CA SER A 211 -14.68 16.69 4.68
C SER A 211 -13.74 15.58 5.10
N PHE A 212 -14.37 14.48 5.50
CA PHE A 212 -13.73 13.24 5.86
C PHE A 212 -14.08 12.20 4.81
N THR A 213 -13.06 11.58 4.21
CA THR A 213 -13.24 10.48 3.28
C THR A 213 -12.49 9.23 3.75
N LEU A 214 -13.16 8.08 3.63
CA LEU A 214 -12.52 6.77 3.67
C LEU A 214 -12.89 6.02 2.39
N SER A 215 -11.86 5.64 1.62
CA SER A 215 -12.05 4.95 0.35
C SER A 215 -11.28 3.64 0.32
N LEU A 216 -11.89 2.61 -0.26
CA LEU A 216 -11.27 1.34 -0.58
C LEU A 216 -11.42 1.10 -2.08
N CYS A 217 -10.35 1.26 -2.85
CA CYS A 217 -10.39 1.19 -4.31
C CYS A 217 -9.59 0.00 -4.85
N GLU A 218 -10.12 -0.70 -5.85
CA GLU A 218 -9.34 -1.70 -6.62
C GLU A 218 -8.22 -1.00 -7.39
N SER A 219 -6.98 -1.46 -7.19
CA SER A 219 -5.80 -0.83 -7.76
C SER A 219 -5.84 -0.77 -9.29
N GLY A 220 -5.65 0.44 -9.83
CA GLY A 220 -5.65 0.69 -11.27
C GLY A 220 -7.04 0.77 -11.91
N THR A 221 -8.10 0.93 -11.10
CA THR A 221 -9.49 1.08 -11.58
C THR A 221 -10.23 2.16 -10.78
N ASP A 222 -11.39 2.59 -11.29
CA ASP A 222 -12.29 3.51 -10.59
C ASP A 222 -13.31 2.77 -9.68
N ASN A 223 -13.13 1.46 -9.47
CA ASN A 223 -14.02 0.65 -8.64
C ASN A 223 -13.67 0.84 -7.16
N CYS A 224 -14.49 1.62 -6.46
CA CYS A 224 -14.27 2.00 -5.06
C CYS A 224 -15.52 1.82 -4.20
N SER A 225 -15.33 1.39 -2.96
CA SER A 225 -16.28 1.60 -1.87
C SER A 225 -15.86 2.86 -1.12
N LEU A 226 -16.78 3.83 -0.98
CA LEU A 226 -16.48 5.16 -0.44
C LEU A 226 -17.43 5.49 0.71
N PHE A 227 -16.86 5.98 1.80
CA PHE A 227 -17.55 6.78 2.80
C PHE A 227 -17.09 8.23 2.68
N GLU A 228 -18.04 9.15 2.69
CA GLU A 228 -17.78 10.59 2.72
C GLU A 228 -18.80 11.27 3.64
N THR A 229 -18.30 12.16 4.50
CA THR A 229 -19.11 13.11 5.26
C THR A 229 -18.39 14.45 5.29
N SER A 230 -19.12 15.50 5.68
CA SER A 230 -18.57 16.85 5.78
C SER A 230 -19.20 17.63 6.91
N VAL A 231 -18.67 18.82 7.19
CA VAL A 231 -19.22 19.76 8.16
C VAL A 231 -20.69 20.04 7.85
N ASN A 232 -21.01 20.42 6.62
CA ASN A 232 -22.38 20.71 6.20
C ASN A 232 -23.30 19.49 6.39
N LYS A 233 -22.81 18.28 6.07
CA LYS A 233 -23.61 17.07 6.23
C LYS A 233 -23.92 16.77 7.70
N LEU A 234 -22.96 16.94 8.59
CA LEU A 234 -23.13 16.70 10.03
C LEU A 234 -23.96 17.80 10.70
N CYS A 235 -23.89 19.01 10.18
CA CYS A 235 -24.74 20.13 10.59
C CYS A 235 -26.24 19.93 10.30
N GLU A 236 -26.64 18.94 9.50
CA GLU A 236 -28.07 18.57 9.36
C GLU A 236 -28.67 18.11 10.71
N ASN A 237 -27.83 17.61 11.62
CA ASN A 237 -28.22 17.20 12.97
C ASN A 237 -27.36 17.90 14.04
N LYS A 238 -27.46 19.24 14.11
CA LYS A 238 -26.66 20.06 15.04
C LYS A 238 -26.77 19.63 16.50
N ASP A 239 -27.91 19.08 16.92
CA ASP A 239 -28.13 18.63 18.30
C ASP A 239 -27.23 17.43 18.69
N ALA A 240 -26.64 16.73 17.71
CA ALA A 240 -25.67 15.66 17.95
C ALA A 240 -24.22 16.17 18.10
N LEU A 241 -23.96 17.46 17.82
CA LEU A 241 -22.67 18.09 17.98
C LEU A 241 -22.47 18.53 19.44
N VAL A 242 -21.27 18.29 19.96
CA VAL A 242 -20.92 18.60 21.35
C VAL A 242 -19.70 19.50 21.36
N GLU A 243 -19.73 20.54 22.20
CA GLU A 243 -18.58 21.40 22.42
C GLU A 243 -17.38 20.55 22.88
N SER A 244 -16.23 20.82 22.27
CA SER A 244 -15.01 20.06 22.51
C SER A 244 -14.25 20.58 23.72
N ASP A 245 -13.48 19.70 24.36
CA ASP A 245 -12.53 20.08 25.42
C ASP A 245 -11.14 20.42 24.88
N VAL A 246 -10.98 20.37 23.55
CA VAL A 246 -9.81 20.89 22.84
C VAL A 246 -10.14 22.21 22.17
N THR A 247 -9.12 23.04 22.02
CA THR A 247 -9.14 24.25 21.20
C THR A 247 -8.14 24.06 20.07
N PHE A 248 -8.48 24.52 18.87
CA PHE A 248 -7.51 24.72 17.80
C PHE A 248 -7.04 26.19 17.84
N ASP A 249 -6.80 26.84 16.71
CA ASP A 249 -6.09 28.13 16.67
C ASP A 249 -7.00 29.35 16.53
N GLN A 250 -8.23 29.23 16.03
CA GLN A 250 -9.10 30.38 15.73
C GLN A 250 -10.41 30.42 16.52
N GLY A 251 -11.10 29.28 16.64
CA GLY A 251 -12.51 29.18 16.98
C GLY A 251 -12.84 28.17 18.08
N GLU A 252 -14.13 28.11 18.40
CA GLU A 252 -14.68 27.05 19.24
C GLU A 252 -14.72 25.74 18.44
N VAL A 253 -14.17 24.68 19.01
CA VAL A 253 -14.20 23.36 18.36
C VAL A 253 -15.43 22.61 18.85
N TYR A 254 -16.21 22.06 17.93
CA TYR A 254 -17.24 21.07 18.26
C TYR A 254 -16.85 19.71 17.69
N ASN A 255 -17.45 18.65 18.21
CA ASN A 255 -17.22 17.30 17.72
C ASN A 255 -18.48 16.44 17.72
N THR A 256 -18.42 15.39 16.92
CA THR A 256 -19.41 14.30 16.92
C THR A 256 -19.18 13.34 18.08
N GLN A 257 -20.17 12.50 18.42
CA GLN A 257 -19.87 11.27 19.18
C GLN A 257 -19.05 10.30 18.32
N TRP A 258 -18.50 9.25 18.93
CA TRP A 258 -17.97 8.13 18.15
C TRP A 258 -19.08 7.49 17.32
N ILE A 259 -18.86 7.38 16.01
CA ILE A 259 -19.80 6.82 15.05
C ILE A 259 -19.16 5.59 14.42
N LYS A 260 -19.90 4.48 14.44
CA LYS A 260 -19.51 3.25 13.73
C LYS A 260 -20.12 3.25 12.34
N GLU A 261 -19.29 3.01 11.32
CA GLU A 261 -19.70 2.95 9.92
C GLU A 261 -19.38 1.58 9.31
N GLN A 262 -20.12 1.21 8.27
CA GLN A 262 -19.95 -0.07 7.58
C GLN A 262 -20.12 0.10 6.06
N LEU A 263 -19.11 -0.32 5.31
CA LEU A 263 -19.10 -0.34 3.85
C LEU A 263 -19.20 -1.76 3.31
N ASP A 264 -20.05 -1.96 2.29
CA ASP A 264 -20.03 -3.14 1.45
C ASP A 264 -18.82 -3.07 0.50
N ILE A 265 -17.95 -4.07 0.61
CA ILE A 265 -16.73 -4.24 -0.20
C ILE A 265 -16.76 -5.59 -0.95
N SER A 266 -17.92 -6.23 -1.08
CA SER A 266 -18.07 -7.51 -1.78
C SER A 266 -17.60 -7.48 -3.23
N ALA A 267 -17.74 -6.33 -3.91
CA ALA A 267 -17.22 -6.10 -5.26
C ALA A 267 -15.68 -6.11 -5.33
N LEU A 268 -15.00 -5.97 -4.19
CA LEU A 268 -13.55 -5.92 -4.04
C LEU A 268 -12.97 -7.26 -3.54
N ALA A 269 -13.80 -8.29 -3.35
CA ALA A 269 -13.35 -9.61 -2.95
C ALA A 269 -12.34 -10.20 -3.95
N ASN A 270 -11.25 -10.78 -3.43
CA ASN A 270 -10.14 -11.32 -4.24
C ASN A 270 -9.45 -10.27 -5.15
N LYS A 271 -9.58 -8.98 -4.83
CA LYS A 271 -8.90 -7.88 -5.52
C LYS A 271 -7.75 -7.33 -4.69
N ARG A 272 -6.79 -6.71 -5.39
CA ARG A 272 -5.80 -5.83 -4.79
C ARG A 272 -6.44 -4.45 -4.63
N VAL A 273 -6.35 -3.90 -3.43
CA VAL A 273 -7.01 -2.65 -3.07
C VAL A 273 -6.05 -1.67 -2.39
N ASN A 274 -6.41 -0.40 -2.43
CA ASN A 274 -5.81 0.67 -1.64
C ASN A 274 -6.89 1.24 -0.71
N LEU A 275 -6.63 1.18 0.60
CA LEU A 275 -7.42 1.84 1.64
C LEU A 275 -6.79 3.21 1.89
N LYS A 276 -7.55 4.28 1.71
CA LYS A 276 -7.11 5.65 1.98
C LYS A 276 -8.09 6.34 2.92
N ILE A 277 -7.54 7.03 3.90
CA ILE A 277 -8.25 7.83 4.90
C ILE A 277 -7.70 9.26 4.79
N GLU A 278 -8.57 10.24 4.57
CA GLU A 278 -8.15 11.60 4.26
C GLU A 278 -9.11 12.64 4.85
N ALA A 279 -8.51 13.70 5.41
CA ALA A 279 -9.17 14.95 5.72
C ALA A 279 -8.94 15.93 4.56
N VAL A 280 -10.00 16.59 4.12
CA VAL A 280 -9.96 17.55 3.00
C VAL A 280 -10.51 18.88 3.49
N ASP A 281 -9.65 19.90 3.43
CA ASP A 281 -10.02 21.29 3.68
C ASP A 281 -10.84 21.81 2.50
N LYS A 282 -11.99 22.44 2.79
CA LYS A 282 -12.80 23.10 1.77
C LYS A 282 -13.25 24.46 2.27
N GLY A 283 -12.72 25.50 1.64
CA GLY A 283 -13.27 26.86 1.76
C GLY A 283 -12.26 27.86 2.29
N ASP A 284 -11.30 27.42 3.11
CA ASP A 284 -10.21 28.25 3.59
C ASP A 284 -8.90 27.48 3.85
N GLU A 285 -8.02 28.03 4.69
CA GLU A 285 -6.74 27.44 5.16
C GLU A 285 -6.48 27.85 6.63
N ILE A 286 -7.54 28.27 7.34
CA ILE A 286 -7.52 29.00 8.62
C ILE A 286 -8.28 28.24 9.71
N TYR A 287 -9.42 27.63 9.40
CA TYR A 287 -10.19 26.81 10.32
C TYR A 287 -9.82 25.35 10.17
N ASP A 288 -9.49 24.72 11.30
CA ASP A 288 -8.95 23.36 11.30
C ASP A 288 -10.04 22.31 11.62
N SER A 289 -9.86 21.14 11.01
CA SER A 289 -10.64 19.94 11.25
C SER A 289 -9.74 18.74 11.51
N ALA A 290 -10.18 17.85 12.40
CA ALA A 290 -9.46 16.64 12.76
C ALA A 290 -10.40 15.44 12.86
N ILE A 291 -9.98 14.33 12.29
CA ILE A 291 -10.72 13.08 12.25
C ILE A 291 -9.92 12.05 13.03
N LEU A 292 -10.53 11.49 14.07
CA LEU A 292 -10.05 10.29 14.73
C LEU A 292 -10.67 9.06 14.06
N ILE A 293 -9.85 8.04 13.83
CA ILE A 293 -10.29 6.75 13.27
C ILE A 293 -9.71 5.62 14.13
N ASP A 294 -10.54 4.62 14.43
CA ASP A 294 -10.16 3.44 15.18
C ASP A 294 -10.89 2.19 14.66
N ASN A 295 -10.48 1.01 15.12
CA ASN A 295 -11.18 -0.27 14.91
C ASN A 295 -11.53 -0.58 13.46
N ILE A 296 -10.59 -0.38 12.53
CA ILE A 296 -10.82 -0.79 11.15
C ILE A 296 -10.80 -2.32 11.09
N VAL A 297 -11.91 -2.92 10.65
CA VAL A 297 -12.08 -4.36 10.52
C VAL A 297 -12.52 -4.68 9.10
N VAL A 298 -11.92 -5.72 8.52
CA VAL A 298 -12.16 -6.19 7.15
C VAL A 298 -12.55 -7.67 7.22
N GLU A 299 -13.81 -7.99 6.96
CA GLU A 299 -14.41 -9.33 7.18
C GLU A 299 -15.39 -9.82 6.10
#